data_AF-A0ABD0NW36-F1
#
_entry.id   AF-A0ABD0NW36-F1
#
_cell.length_a   1.000
_cell.length_b   1.000
_cell.length_c   1.000
_cell.angle_alpha   90.00
_cell.angle_beta   90.00
_cell.angle_gamma   90.00
#
_symmetry.space_group_name_H-M   'P 1'
#
loop_
_entity.id
_entity.type
_entity.pdbx_description
1 polymer ?
#
loop_
_entity_poly.entity_id
_entity_poly.type
_entity_poly.pdbx_seq_one_letter_code
_entity_poly.pdbx_strand_id
1 'polypeptide(L)'
;DEYMASMVELLRMPDVTDQHIIPVLEGLSTICYLHVTNQDKAQALGLPDTLLEFISPTTKLSIKSQRWSCYLLNILCCHNIPIICHLKDSTTLQSSLEKLASPNWDGWPLNYAQELLR
;
A
#
# COMPACT_ATOMS: atom_id res chain seq x y z
N ASP A 1 7.60 16.49 -11.86
CA ASP A 1 7.38 16.13 -10.45
C ASP A 1 5.92 16.04 -9.99
N GLU A 2 4.94 16.55 -10.75
CA GLU A 2 3.51 16.55 -10.38
C GLU A 2 2.82 15.18 -10.52
N TYR A 3 3.33 14.31 -11.39
CA TYR A 3 2.67 13.05 -11.75
C TYR A 3 2.35 12.14 -10.55
N MET A 4 3.32 11.96 -9.64
CA MET A 4 3.13 11.13 -8.45
C MET A 4 2.11 11.73 -7.47
N ALA A 5 2.08 13.07 -7.35
CA ALA A 5 1.06 13.75 -6.54
C ALA A 5 -0.33 13.51 -7.12
N SER A 6 -0.50 13.67 -8.44
CA SER A 6 -1.78 13.39 -9.12
C SER A 6 -2.24 11.94 -8.97
N MET A 7 -1.30 10.98 -8.98
CA MET A 7 -1.63 9.57 -8.72
C MET A 7 -2.15 9.34 -7.29
N VAL A 8 -1.48 9.93 -6.29
CA VAL A 8 -1.93 9.84 -4.89
C VAL A 8 -3.27 10.52 -4.68
N GLU A 9 -3.50 11.68 -5.32
CA GLU A 9 -4.79 12.38 -5.31
C GLU A 9 -5.90 11.54 -5.94
N LEU A 10 -5.63 10.86 -7.05
CA LEU A 10 -6.60 9.97 -7.70
C LEU A 10 -7.04 8.86 -6.75
N LEU A 11 -6.13 8.24 -5.98
CA LEU A 11 -6.49 7.22 -4.98
C LEU A 11 -7.46 7.73 -3.91
N ARG A 12 -7.49 9.04 -3.65
CA ARG A 12 -8.34 9.67 -2.62
C ARG A 12 -9.65 10.21 -3.16
N MET A 13 -9.86 10.16 -4.47
CA MET A 13 -11.11 10.63 -5.05
C MET A 13 -12.29 9.78 -4.53
N PRO A 14 -13.46 10.40 -4.29
CA PRO A 14 -14.67 9.65 -4.01
C PRO A 14 -15.00 8.74 -5.21
N ASP A 15 -15.67 7.62 -4.94
CA ASP A 15 -16.19 6.68 -5.93
C ASP A 15 -15.14 5.98 -6.82
N VAL A 16 -13.88 5.95 -6.38
CA VAL A 16 -12.87 5.10 -7.03
C VAL A 16 -13.24 3.61 -6.88
N THR A 17 -13.05 2.89 -7.98
CA THR A 17 -13.30 1.44 -8.06
C THR A 17 -11.99 0.71 -8.27
N ASP A 18 -11.99 -0.62 -8.04
CA ASP A 18 -10.83 -1.48 -8.29
C ASP A 18 -10.18 -1.26 -9.67
N GLN A 19 -10.99 -1.02 -10.70
CA GLN A 19 -10.52 -0.78 -12.07
C GLN A 19 -9.68 0.50 -12.20
N HIS A 20 -9.96 1.51 -11.37
CA HIS A 20 -9.22 2.77 -11.38
C HIS A 20 -7.98 2.70 -10.48
N ILE A 21 -8.09 2.08 -9.30
CA ILE A 21 -7.02 2.09 -8.30
C ILE A 21 -5.89 1.10 -8.62
N ILE A 22 -6.20 -0.07 -9.19
CA ILE A 22 -5.17 -1.11 -9.42
C ILE A 22 -4.05 -0.58 -10.33
N PRO A 23 -4.33 0.04 -11.50
CA PRO A 23 -3.28 0.60 -12.36
C PRO A 23 -2.45 1.69 -11.66
N VAL A 24 -3.08 2.46 -10.76
CA VAL A 24 -2.40 3.51 -9.99
C VAL A 24 -1.47 2.90 -8.94
N LEU A 25 -1.91 1.87 -8.22
CA LEU A 25 -1.09 1.13 -7.27
C LEU A 25 0.09 0.42 -7.98
N GLU A 26 -0.15 -0.17 -9.16
CA GLU A 26 0.89 -0.76 -10.01
C GLU A 26 1.95 0.27 -10.45
N GLY A 27 1.50 1.42 -10.93
CA GLY A 27 2.40 2.49 -11.36
C GLY A 27 3.19 3.09 -10.20
N LEU A 28 2.55 3.36 -9.05
CA LEU A 28 3.22 3.85 -7.85
C LEU A 28 4.22 2.83 -7.31
N SER A 29 3.91 1.53 -7.37
CA SER A 29 4.85 0.45 -7.02
C SER A 29 6.09 0.50 -7.89
N THR A 30 5.91 0.67 -9.21
CA THR A 30 7.02 0.77 -10.15
C THR A 30 7.89 2.01 -9.89
N ILE A 31 7.27 3.15 -9.59
CA ILE A 31 7.98 4.41 -9.31
C ILE A 31 8.79 4.33 -8.00
N CYS A 32 8.25 3.66 -6.98
CA CYS A 32 8.88 3.60 -5.66
C CYS A 32 9.89 2.46 -5.51
N TYR A 33 9.83 1.43 -6.37
CA TYR A 33 10.68 0.25 -6.25
C TYR A 33 12.17 0.59 -6.32
N LEU A 34 12.91 0.32 -5.24
CA LEU A 34 14.35 0.60 -5.10
C LEU A 34 14.74 2.10 -5.23
N HIS A 35 13.78 3.02 -5.09
CA HIS A 35 14.01 4.46 -5.21
C HIS A 35 13.61 5.18 -3.91
N VAL A 36 14.53 5.25 -2.93
CA VAL A 36 14.27 5.85 -1.60
C VAL A 36 13.74 7.28 -1.69
N THR A 37 14.28 8.12 -2.58
CA THR A 37 13.77 9.48 -2.78
C THR A 37 12.30 9.52 -3.21
N ASN A 38 11.84 8.53 -4.00
CA ASN A 38 10.43 8.41 -4.36
C ASN A 38 9.60 7.84 -3.20
N GLN A 39 10.14 6.93 -2.39
CA GLN A 39 9.47 6.45 -1.18
C GLN A 39 9.25 7.58 -0.17
N ASP A 40 10.26 8.43 0.06
CA ASP A 40 10.16 9.61 0.93
C ASP A 40 9.10 10.58 0.40
N LYS A 41 9.06 10.78 -0.92
CA LYS A 41 8.02 11.59 -1.56
C LYS A 41 6.64 10.98 -1.39
N ALA A 42 6.49 9.66 -1.49
CA ALA A 42 5.23 8.95 -1.23
C ALA A 42 4.75 9.20 0.20
N GLN A 43 5.67 9.11 1.17
CA GLN A 43 5.39 9.41 2.56
C GLN A 43 4.93 10.85 2.75
N ALA A 44 5.65 11.82 2.18
CA ALA A 44 5.29 13.24 2.27
C ALA A 44 3.93 13.55 1.63
N LEU A 45 3.54 12.79 0.61
CA LEU A 45 2.22 12.87 -0.01
C LEU A 45 1.11 12.18 0.80
N GLY A 46 1.44 11.47 1.89
CA GLY A 46 0.52 10.71 2.74
C GLY A 46 0.05 9.39 2.12
N LEU A 47 0.81 8.83 1.18
CA LEU A 47 0.46 7.56 0.54
C LEU A 47 0.37 6.39 1.54
N PRO A 48 1.26 6.23 2.54
CA PRO A 48 1.13 5.14 3.52
C PRO A 48 -0.24 5.11 4.19
N ASP A 49 -0.76 6.25 4.64
CA ASP A 49 -2.06 6.34 5.32
C ASP A 49 -3.22 5.95 4.39
N THR A 50 -3.18 6.39 3.13
CA THR A 50 -4.16 5.97 2.11
C THR A 50 -4.14 4.45 1.88
N LEU A 51 -2.96 3.82 1.89
CA LEU A 51 -2.85 2.37 1.76
C LEU A 51 -3.37 1.63 3.00
N LEU A 52 -3.21 2.21 4.21
CA LEU A 52 -3.80 1.67 5.44
C LEU A 52 -5.33 1.65 5.38
N GLU A 53 -5.95 2.71 4.88
CA GLU A 53 -7.40 2.76 4.67
C GLU A 53 -7.86 1.67 3.69
N PHE A 54 -7.08 1.45 2.62
CA PHE A 54 -7.40 0.47 1.59
C PHE A 54 -7.39 -0.96 2.09
N ILE A 55 -6.51 -1.30 3.03
CA ILE A 55 -6.43 -2.64 3.64
C ILE A 55 -7.24 -2.78 4.93
N SER A 56 -7.89 -1.70 5.38
CA SER A 56 -8.67 -1.72 6.62
C SER A 56 -9.85 -2.69 6.55
N PRO A 57 -10.35 -3.22 7.68
CA PRO A 57 -11.47 -4.18 7.68
C PRO A 57 -12.78 -3.59 7.14
N THR A 58 -12.88 -2.27 7.07
CA THR A 58 -14.05 -1.51 6.59
C THR A 58 -13.95 -1.14 5.10
N THR A 59 -12.84 -1.49 4.45
CA THR A 59 -12.63 -1.20 3.03
C THR A 59 -13.70 -1.87 2.18
N LYS A 60 -14.14 -1.17 1.13
CA LYS A 60 -15.03 -1.73 0.09
C LYS A 60 -14.26 -2.27 -1.11
N LEU A 61 -12.93 -2.13 -1.11
CA LEU A 61 -12.09 -2.56 -2.20
C LEU A 61 -11.97 -4.08 -2.25
N SER A 62 -11.79 -4.62 -3.46
CA SER A 62 -11.58 -6.05 -3.62
C SER A 62 -10.29 -6.53 -2.94
N ILE A 63 -10.23 -7.83 -2.69
CA ILE A 63 -9.01 -8.49 -2.18
C ILE A 63 -7.81 -8.23 -3.09
N LYS A 64 -8.01 -8.08 -4.41
CA LYS A 64 -6.92 -7.82 -5.36
C LYS A 64 -6.29 -6.46 -5.12
N SER A 65 -7.10 -5.43 -4.89
CA SER A 65 -6.62 -4.08 -4.57
C SER A 65 -5.95 -4.01 -3.20
N GLN A 66 -6.49 -4.74 -2.23
CA GLN A 66 -5.85 -4.87 -0.91
C GLN A 66 -4.46 -5.51 -1.02
N ARG A 67 -4.29 -6.54 -1.85
CA ARG A 67 -2.97 -7.16 -2.12
C ARG A 67 -1.98 -6.21 -2.77
N TRP A 68 -2.42 -5.45 -3.78
CA TRP A 68 -1.62 -4.38 -4.38
C TRP A 68 -1.21 -3.31 -3.36
N SER A 69 -2.10 -2.99 -2.43
CA SER A 69 -1.81 -2.03 -1.35
C SER A 69 -0.75 -2.57 -0.39
N CYS A 70 -0.83 -3.85 0.00
CA CYS A 70 0.22 -4.50 0.79
C CYS A 70 1.57 -4.56 0.04
N TYR A 71 1.55 -4.88 -1.26
CA TYR A 71 2.77 -4.89 -2.05
C TYR A 71 3.45 -3.52 -2.10
N LEU A 72 2.67 -2.46 -2.35
CA LEU A 72 3.18 -1.10 -2.35
C LEU A 72 3.67 -0.68 -0.95
N LEU A 73 2.94 -0.98 0.12
CA LEU A 73 3.40 -0.74 1.50
C LEU A 73 4.73 -1.45 1.78
N ASN A 74 4.89 -2.70 1.32
CA ASN A 74 6.14 -3.44 1.47
C ASN A 74 7.30 -2.75 0.74
N ILE A 75 7.08 -2.26 -0.48
CA ILE A 75 8.06 -1.45 -1.22
C ILE A 75 8.41 -0.17 -0.46
N LEU A 76 7.42 0.53 0.08
CA LEU A 76 7.65 1.77 0.83
C LEU A 76 8.46 1.51 2.10
N CYS A 77 8.25 0.38 2.78
CA CYS A 77 9.01 0.04 3.98
C CYS A 77 10.46 -0.39 3.67
N CYS A 78 10.74 -0.89 2.46
CA CYS A 78 12.07 -1.36 2.07
C CYS A 78 13.11 -0.23 2.12
N HIS A 79 14.00 -0.30 3.12
CA HIS A 79 15.06 0.68 3.40
C HIS A 79 14.56 2.07 3.82
N ASN A 80 13.32 2.19 4.30
CA ASN A 80 12.73 3.45 4.76
C ASN A 80 12.30 3.37 6.24
N ILE A 81 13.25 3.61 7.15
CA ILE A 81 13.05 3.56 8.61
C ILE A 81 11.91 4.50 9.07
N PRO A 82 11.80 5.75 8.57
CA PRO A 82 10.69 6.63 8.92
C PRO A 82 9.30 6.02 8.71
N ILE A 83 9.06 5.37 7.57
CA ILE A 83 7.78 4.72 7.27
C ILE A 83 7.54 3.54 8.21
N ILE A 84 8.56 2.70 8.45
CA ILE A 84 8.44 1.57 9.39
C ILE A 84 8.04 2.08 10.78
N CYS A 85 8.68 3.15 11.26
CA CYS A 85 8.38 3.72 12.57
C CYS A 85 6.97 4.32 12.65
N HIS A 86 6.44 4.85 11.55
CA HIS A 86 5.07 5.33 11.46
C HIS A 86 4.04 4.20 11.58
N LEU A 87 4.37 3.02 11.04
CA LEU A 87 3.44 1.89 10.92
C LEU A 87 3.46 0.91 12.11
N LYS A 88 4.62 0.73 12.75
CA LYS A 88 4.89 -0.38 13.69
C LYS A 88 3.96 -0.49 14.89
N ASP A 89 3.39 0.62 15.36
CA ASP A 89 2.58 0.65 16.60
C ASP A 89 1.06 0.57 16.31
N SER A 90 0.67 0.40 15.05
CA SER A 90 -0.74 0.35 14.64
C SER A 90 -1.34 -1.05 14.83
N THR A 91 -2.11 -1.24 15.90
CA THR A 91 -2.87 -2.48 16.14
C THR A 91 -3.92 -2.76 15.06
N THR A 92 -4.49 -1.71 14.47
CA THR A 92 -5.44 -1.82 13.36
C THR A 92 -4.76 -2.37 12.12
N LEU A 93 -3.56 -1.88 11.79
CA LEU A 93 -2.75 -2.41 10.70
C LEU A 93 -2.45 -3.89 10.92
N GLN A 94 -1.94 -4.25 12.11
CA GLN A 94 -1.63 -5.63 12.44
C GLN A 94 -2.82 -6.57 12.20
N SER A 95 -3.99 -6.24 12.77
CA SER A 95 -5.19 -7.07 12.61
C SER A 95 -5.68 -7.19 11.16
N SER A 96 -5.42 -6.16 10.34
CA SER A 96 -5.76 -6.15 8.92
C SER A 96 -4.83 -7.05 8.12
N LEU A 97 -3.53 -6.96 8.38
CA LEU A 97 -2.52 -7.80 7.76
C LEU A 97 -2.70 -9.28 8.12
N GLU A 98 -3.00 -9.61 9.37
CA GLU A 98 -3.25 -11.00 9.80
C GLU A 98 -4.41 -11.63 9.03
N LYS A 99 -5.51 -10.89 8.85
CA LYS A 99 -6.66 -11.33 8.03
C LYS A 99 -6.28 -11.49 6.56
N LEU A 100 -5.51 -10.57 6.01
CA LEU A 100 -5.07 -10.61 4.62
C LEU A 100 -4.01 -11.68 4.34
N ALA A 101 -3.24 -12.07 5.35
CA ALA A 101 -2.22 -13.10 5.26
C ALA A 101 -2.81 -14.52 5.24
N SER A 102 -3.99 -14.73 5.82
CA SER A 102 -4.63 -16.05 5.94
C SER A 102 -5.03 -16.71 4.61
N PRO A 103 -5.64 -16.01 3.63
CA PRO A 103 -6.00 -16.59 2.33
C PRO A 103 -4.78 -16.97 1.49
N ASN A 104 -4.96 -17.83 0.48
CA ASN A 104 -3.88 -18.14 -0.46
C ASN A 104 -3.60 -16.98 -1.44
N TRP A 105 -2.32 -16.62 -1.61
CA TRP A 105 -1.84 -15.54 -2.48
C TRP A 105 -1.44 -16.04 -3.88
N ASP A 106 -2.14 -17.02 -4.43
CA ASP A 106 -1.89 -17.52 -5.79
C ASP A 106 -1.81 -16.39 -6.82
N GLY A 107 -0.82 -16.49 -7.71
CA GLY A 107 -0.53 -15.46 -8.71
C GLY A 107 0.31 -14.29 -8.21
N TRP A 108 0.66 -14.26 -6.92
CA TRP A 108 1.64 -13.32 -6.36
C TRP A 108 2.95 -14.03 -6.02
N PRO A 109 4.11 -13.36 -6.16
CA PRO A 109 5.40 -13.97 -5.85
C PRO A 109 5.59 -14.27 -4.36
N LEU A 110 4.98 -13.46 -3.49
CA LEU A 110 5.02 -13.57 -2.03
C LEU A 110 3.67 -13.17 -1.44
N ASN A 111 3.43 -13.58 -0.20
CA ASN A 111 2.34 -13.06 0.62
C ASN A 111 2.79 -11.76 1.30
N TYR A 112 2.57 -10.62 0.64
CA TYR A 112 3.07 -9.34 1.14
C TYR A 112 2.41 -8.86 2.44
N ALA A 113 1.20 -9.34 2.75
CA ALA A 113 0.63 -9.09 4.08
C ALA A 113 1.41 -9.82 5.18
N GLN A 114 1.87 -11.05 4.91
CA GLN A 114 2.72 -11.79 5.82
C GLN A 114 4.14 -11.21 5.93
N GLU A 115 4.71 -10.68 4.85
CA GLU A 115 6.02 -10.02 4.88
C GLU A 115 5.99 -8.74 5.74
N LEU A 116 4.91 -7.96 5.67
CA LEU A 116 4.72 -6.75 6.49
C LEU A 116 4.49 -7.03 7.99
N LEU A 117 4.22 -8.27 8.37
CA LEU A 117 4.09 -8.71 9.77
C LEU A 117 5.43 -9.16 10.39
N ARG A 118 6.51 -9.21 9.62
CA ARG A 118 7.85 -9.64 10.07
C ARG A 118 8.69 -8.45 10.52
#